data_AF-A0A972JIB4-F1
#
_entry.id   AF-A0A972JIB4-F1
#
_cell.length_a   1.000
_cell.length_b   1.000
_cell.length_c   1.000
_cell.angle_alpha   90.00
_cell.angle_beta   90.00
_cell.angle_gamma   90.00
#
_symmetry.space_group_name_H-M   'P 1'
#
loop_
_entity.id
_entity.type
_entity.pdbx_description
1 polymer ?
#
loop_
_entity_poly.entity_id
_entity_poly.type
_entity_poly.pdbx_seq_one_letter_code
_entity_poly.pdbx_strand_id
1 'polypeptide(L)'
;MKFYQRFAYYLIGLVLGCFFVAAMWSGKDVRCNYFPNARVLNDLRTKPFHHTKEADSLLSQGWISEADIKNILTYGDVDFDRSNIKEGGGKKYLIEGQTAAKQKVEIEVVNFEDKAVLKTIRKTKSE
;
A
#
# COMPACT_ATOMS: atom_id res chain seq x y z
N MET A 1 -27.70 -40.52 12.60
CA MET A 1 -26.33 -40.04 12.87
C MET A 1 -26.38 -38.99 13.97
N LYS A 2 -25.44 -39.01 14.92
CA LYS A 2 -25.32 -37.97 15.97
C LYS A 2 -24.74 -36.68 15.37
N PHE A 3 -25.02 -35.52 15.97
CA PHE A 3 -24.52 -34.22 15.50
C PHE A 3 -23.00 -34.21 15.26
N TYR A 4 -22.24 -34.80 16.19
CA TYR A 4 -20.78 -34.88 16.09
C TYR A 4 -20.28 -35.66 14.87
N GLN A 5 -20.98 -36.74 14.49
CA GLN A 5 -20.63 -37.52 13.30
C GLN A 5 -20.85 -36.70 12.03
N ARG A 6 -21.99 -36.00 11.94
CA ARG A 6 -22.30 -35.11 10.82
C ARG A 6 -21.30 -33.95 10.71
N PHE A 7 -20.91 -33.36 11.84
CA PHE A 7 -19.88 -32.32 11.89
C PHE A 7 -18.52 -32.82 11.40
N ALA A 8 -18.09 -34.00 11.86
CA ALA A 8 -16.83 -34.62 11.42
C ALA A 8 -16.81 -34.89 9.90
N TYR A 9 -17.92 -35.38 9.34
CA TYR A 9 -18.02 -35.59 7.88
C TYR A 9 -17.87 -34.29 7.08
N TYR A 10 -18.49 -33.19 7.52
CA TYR A 10 -18.31 -31.89 6.85
C TYR A 10 -16.90 -31.33 7.03
N LEU A 11 -16.27 -31.55 8.19
CA LEU A 11 -14.93 -31.06 8.48
C LEU A 11 -13.88 -31.70 7.56
N ILE A 12 -14.02 -32.99 7.24
CA ILE A 12 -13.15 -33.67 6.26
C ILE A 12 -13.25 -32.99 4.89
N GLY A 13 -14.46 -32.72 4.41
CA GLY A 13 -14.67 -32.00 3.15
C GLY A 13 -14.10 -30.58 3.18
N LEU A 14 -14.26 -29.87 4.29
CA LEU A 14 -13.71 -28.52 4.48
C LEU A 14 -12.17 -28.53 4.42
N VAL A 15 -11.52 -29.47 5.13
CA VAL A 15 -10.06 -29.59 5.13
C VAL A 15 -9.53 -29.89 3.73
N LEU A 16 -10.16 -30.81 3.00
CA LEU A 16 -9.80 -31.11 1.61
C LEU A 16 -10.00 -29.89 0.70
N GLY A 17 -11.09 -29.14 0.88
CA GLY A 17 -11.33 -27.88 0.16
C GLY A 17 -10.27 -26.82 0.46
N CYS A 18 -9.93 -26.62 1.73
CA CYS A 18 -8.87 -25.69 2.15
C CYS A 18 -7.51 -26.08 1.55
N PHE A 19 -7.18 -27.37 1.51
CA PHE A 19 -5.95 -27.85 0.88
C PHE A 19 -5.89 -27.50 -0.61
N PHE A 20 -6.99 -27.73 -1.35
CA PHE A 20 -7.06 -27.40 -2.77
C PHE A 20 -6.92 -25.89 -3.02
N VAL A 21 -7.62 -25.06 -2.26
CA VAL A 21 -7.53 -23.60 -2.33
C VAL A 21 -6.11 -23.13 -2.02
N ALA A 22 -5.49 -23.66 -0.96
CA ALA A 22 -4.11 -23.36 -0.61
C ALA A 22 -3.13 -23.76 -1.73
N ALA A 23 -3.32 -24.92 -2.36
CA ALA A 23 -2.51 -25.37 -3.47
C ALA A 23 -2.64 -24.45 -4.71
N MET A 24 -3.85 -23.96 -5.01
CA MET A 24 -4.07 -23.00 -6.11
C MET A 24 -3.44 -21.62 -5.87
N TRP A 25 -3.42 -21.16 -4.62
CA TRP A 25 -2.81 -19.88 -4.25
C TRP A 25 -1.30 -19.99 -3.97
N SER A 26 -0.78 -21.19 -3.74
CA SER A 26 0.64 -21.44 -3.54
C SER A 26 1.44 -20.98 -4.77
N GLY A 27 2.30 -19.99 -4.57
CA GLY A 27 3.13 -19.40 -5.63
C GLY A 27 2.47 -18.26 -6.42
N LYS A 28 1.22 -17.87 -6.12
CA LYS A 28 0.61 -16.65 -6.65
C LYS A 28 0.73 -15.54 -5.61
N ASP A 29 1.14 -14.34 -6.05
CA ASP A 29 1.15 -13.14 -5.21
C ASP A 29 -0.28 -12.59 -5.05
N VAL A 30 -1.10 -13.31 -4.28
CA VAL A 30 -2.51 -12.98 -4.01
C VAL A 30 -2.59 -11.88 -2.95
N ARG A 31 -2.71 -10.63 -3.41
CA ARG A 31 -2.91 -9.47 -2.53
C ARG A 31 -4.39 -9.10 -2.47
N CYS A 32 -4.98 -9.09 -1.27
CA CYS A 32 -6.36 -8.69 -1.05
C CYS A 32 -6.52 -7.15 -1.05
N ASN A 33 -6.30 -6.51 -2.20
CA ASN A 33 -6.39 -5.04 -2.36
C ASN A 33 -7.84 -4.55 -2.56
N TYR A 34 -8.77 -5.00 -1.72
CA TYR A 34 -10.19 -4.62 -1.82
C TYR A 34 -10.47 -3.22 -1.26
N PHE A 35 -9.77 -2.83 -0.20
CA PHE A 35 -9.99 -1.54 0.46
C PHE A 35 -9.43 -0.37 -0.35
N PRO A 36 -10.07 0.82 -0.31
CA PRO A 36 -9.62 2.00 -1.04
C PRO A 36 -8.14 2.35 -0.80
N ASN A 37 -7.70 2.34 0.47
CA ASN A 37 -6.30 2.62 0.82
C ASN A 37 -5.34 1.63 0.13
N ALA A 38 -5.54 0.33 0.36
CA ALA A 38 -4.72 -0.72 -0.25
C ALA A 38 -4.72 -0.68 -1.79
N ARG A 39 -5.83 -0.29 -2.41
CA ARG A 39 -5.94 -0.15 -3.87
C ARG A 39 -5.06 0.99 -4.38
N VAL A 40 -5.10 2.17 -3.76
CA VAL A 40 -4.29 3.32 -4.17
C VAL A 40 -2.81 3.02 -3.96
N LEU A 41 -2.43 2.52 -2.79
CA LEU A 41 -1.05 2.15 -2.48
C LEU A 41 -0.50 1.09 -3.46
N ASN A 42 -1.31 0.09 -3.79
CA ASN A 42 -0.91 -0.92 -4.75
C ASN A 42 -0.73 -0.35 -6.16
N ASP A 43 -1.64 0.51 -6.62
CA ASP A 43 -1.57 1.16 -7.93
C ASP A 43 -0.28 2.00 -8.06
N LEU A 44 0.04 2.78 -7.02
CA LEU A 44 1.27 3.58 -6.96
C LEU A 44 2.54 2.72 -7.00
N ARG A 45 2.53 1.55 -6.33
CA ARG A 45 3.68 0.65 -6.28
C ARG A 45 3.89 -0.15 -7.57
N THR A 46 2.83 -0.40 -8.34
CA THR A 46 2.92 -1.15 -9.60
C THR A 46 3.43 -0.30 -10.78
N LYS A 47 3.35 1.03 -10.66
CA LYS A 47 3.76 1.96 -11.72
C LYS A 47 5.23 2.37 -11.58
N PRO A 48 5.88 2.78 -12.69
CA PRO A 48 7.18 3.45 -12.64
C PRO A 48 7.12 4.68 -11.71
N PHE A 49 8.01 4.71 -10.73
CA PHE A 49 8.08 5.77 -9.73
C PHE A 49 9.15 6.79 -10.13
N HIS A 50 8.76 8.05 -10.26
CA HIS A 50 9.65 9.16 -10.59
C HIS A 50 9.70 10.20 -9.48
N HIS A 51 10.83 10.86 -9.37
CA HIS A 51 11.07 11.91 -8.38
C HIS A 51 11.10 13.27 -9.06
N THR A 52 10.54 14.27 -8.39
CA THR A 52 10.71 15.68 -8.77
C THR A 52 12.02 16.19 -8.16
N LYS A 53 12.64 17.22 -8.76
CA LYS A 53 13.87 17.85 -8.25
C LYS A 53 13.78 18.25 -6.77
N GLU A 54 12.59 18.66 -6.31
CA GLU A 54 12.32 18.96 -4.90
C GLU A 54 12.43 17.71 -4.01
N ALA A 55 11.84 16.60 -4.45
CA ALA A 55 11.93 15.32 -3.74
C ALA A 55 13.38 14.79 -3.71
N ASP A 56 14.13 14.93 -4.81
CA ASP A 56 15.55 14.56 -4.85
C ASP A 56 16.40 15.39 -3.88
N SER A 57 16.10 16.68 -3.78
CA SER A 57 16.76 17.58 -2.83
C SER A 57 16.48 17.18 -1.38
N LEU A 58 15.25 16.74 -1.07
CA LEU A 58 14.86 16.27 0.27
C LEU A 58 15.47 14.89 0.60
N LEU A 59 15.53 13.98 -0.37
CA LEU A 59 16.22 12.69 -0.23
C LEU A 59 17.72 12.87 0.02
N SER A 60 18.33 13.87 -0.63
CA SER A 60 19.74 14.22 -0.43
C SER A 60 20.06 14.73 0.99
N GLN A 61 19.05 15.17 1.76
CA GLN A 61 19.23 15.56 3.16
C GLN A 61 19.42 14.36 4.11
N GLY A 62 19.22 13.13 3.62
CA GLY A 62 19.58 11.89 4.33
C GLY A 62 18.69 11.51 5.52
N TRP A 63 17.62 12.25 5.81
CA TRP A 63 16.67 11.90 6.88
C TRP A 63 15.56 10.96 6.44
N ILE A 64 15.40 10.75 5.12
CA ILE A 64 14.47 9.79 4.54
C ILE A 64 15.19 9.00 3.44
N SER A 65 15.02 7.69 3.42
CA SER A 65 15.60 6.81 2.41
C SER A 65 14.55 6.34 1.40
N GLU A 66 15.00 5.84 0.25
CA GLU A 66 14.12 5.20 -0.74
C GLU A 66 13.39 3.97 -0.15
N ALA A 67 14.05 3.24 0.76
CA ALA A 67 13.44 2.13 1.49
C ALA A 67 12.28 2.61 2.40
N ASP A 68 12.42 3.77 3.04
CA ASP A 68 11.34 4.37 3.82
C ASP A 68 10.17 4.76 2.93
N ILE A 69 10.42 5.36 1.76
CA ILE A 69 9.35 5.68 0.79
C ILE A 69 8.61 4.41 0.37
N LYS A 70 9.33 3.34 0.04
CA LYS A 70 8.73 2.06 -0.33
C LYS A 70 7.90 1.44 0.80
N ASN A 71 8.36 1.61 2.05
CA ASN A 71 7.61 1.19 3.23
C ASN A 71 6.34 2.02 3.42
N ILE A 72 6.41 3.34 3.25
CA ILE A 72 5.24 4.24 3.32
C ILE A 72 4.23 3.88 2.21
N LEU A 73 4.69 3.60 0.99
CA LEU A 73 3.81 3.13 -0.09
C LEU A 73 3.24 1.72 0.13
N THR A 74 3.74 0.98 1.13
CA THR A 74 3.26 -0.38 1.43
C THR A 74 2.36 -0.43 2.66
N TYR A 75 2.66 0.36 3.69
CA TYR A 75 1.98 0.32 5.00
C TYR A 75 1.41 1.68 5.43
N GLY A 76 1.55 2.72 4.62
CA GLY A 76 1.03 4.04 4.90
C GLY A 76 -0.49 4.10 4.85
N ASP A 77 -1.02 5.25 5.22
CA ASP A 77 -2.45 5.55 5.13
C ASP A 77 -2.69 6.72 4.19
N VAL A 78 -3.66 6.58 3.31
CA VAL A 78 -4.02 7.62 2.34
C VAL A 78 -5.07 8.51 2.98
N ASP A 79 -4.75 9.80 3.15
CA ASP A 79 -5.70 10.81 3.61
C ASP A 79 -6.65 11.16 2.46
N PHE A 80 -7.78 10.45 2.36
CA PHE A 80 -8.77 10.65 1.30
C PHE A 80 -9.48 12.00 1.36
N ASP A 81 -9.49 12.67 2.51
CA ASP A 81 -10.14 13.97 2.69
C ASP A 81 -9.33 15.09 2.01
N ARG A 82 -8.00 14.99 2.06
CA ARG A 82 -7.06 15.92 1.41
C ARG A 82 -6.54 15.42 0.06
N SER A 83 -6.90 14.20 -0.34
CA SER A 83 -6.47 13.55 -1.59
C SER A 83 -7.53 13.56 -2.70
N ASN A 84 -7.22 12.90 -3.83
CA ASN A 84 -8.07 12.78 -5.03
C ASN A 84 -8.33 14.12 -5.74
N ILE A 85 -7.40 15.06 -5.60
CA ILE A 85 -7.42 16.34 -6.30
C ILE A 85 -6.88 16.12 -7.72
N LYS A 86 -7.61 16.57 -8.74
CA LYS A 86 -7.16 16.50 -10.13
C LYS A 86 -6.03 17.51 -10.34
N GLU A 87 -4.88 17.04 -10.80
CA GLU A 87 -3.71 17.87 -11.01
C GLU A 87 -2.93 17.43 -12.25
N GLY A 88 -2.84 18.31 -13.25
CA GLY A 88 -2.01 18.10 -14.45
C GLY A 88 -2.35 16.85 -15.28
N GLY A 89 -3.56 16.30 -15.16
CA GLY A 89 -3.96 15.04 -15.80
C GLY A 89 -3.85 13.79 -14.92
N GLY A 90 -3.34 13.92 -13.70
CA GLY A 90 -3.30 12.87 -12.68
C GLY A 90 -4.17 13.18 -11.46
N LYS A 91 -4.12 12.29 -10.48
CA LYS A 91 -4.74 12.46 -9.15
C LYS A 91 -3.67 12.59 -8.09
N LYS A 92 -3.74 13.65 -7.29
CA LYS A 92 -2.86 13.87 -6.15
C LYS A 92 -3.35 13.08 -4.93
N TYR A 93 -2.44 12.39 -4.27
CA TYR A 93 -2.65 11.66 -3.02
C TYR A 93 -1.64 12.09 -1.97
N LEU A 94 -2.13 12.31 -0.75
CA LEU A 94 -1.33 12.49 0.44
C LEU A 94 -1.34 11.18 1.21
N ILE A 95 -0.14 10.69 1.53
CA ILE A 95 0.06 9.42 2.21
C ILE A 95 0.84 9.70 3.47
N GLU A 96 0.23 9.38 4.61
CA GLU A 96 0.87 9.43 5.90
C GLU A 96 1.57 8.11 6.18
N GLY A 97 2.76 8.20 6.76
CA GLY A 97 3.51 7.02 7.13
C GLY A 97 4.56 7.32 8.18
N GLN A 98 5.36 6.31 8.49
CA GLN A 98 6.43 6.40 9.45
C GLN A 98 7.73 5.89 8.83
N THR A 99 8.79 6.67 9.01
CA THR A 99 10.17 6.25 8.68
C THR A 99 10.63 5.19 9.67
N ALA A 100 11.67 4.41 9.34
CA ALA A 100 12.30 3.46 10.27
C ALA A 100 12.69 4.10 11.63
N ALA A 101 12.98 5.40 11.65
CA ALA A 101 13.25 6.20 12.85
C ALA A 101 11.99 6.62 13.64
N LYS A 102 10.81 6.04 13.36
CA LYS A 102 9.50 6.40 13.96
C LYS A 102 9.09 7.87 13.78
N GLN A 103 9.63 8.54 12.77
CA GLN A 103 9.23 9.90 12.43
C GLN A 103 7.98 9.84 11.54
N LYS A 104 6.92 10.54 11.95
CA LYS A 104 5.71 10.70 11.12
C LYS A 104 6.03 11.61 9.94
N VAL A 105 5.77 11.09 8.75
CA VAL A 105 6.03 11.79 7.50
C VAL A 105 4.80 11.71 6.62
N GLU A 106 4.58 12.77 5.86
CA GLU A 106 3.54 12.87 4.86
C GLU A 106 4.21 13.00 3.50
N ILE A 107 3.86 12.13 2.56
CA ILE A 107 4.36 12.20 1.18
C ILE A 107 3.22 12.61 0.25
N GLU A 108 3.56 13.49 -0.70
CA GLU A 108 2.65 13.91 -1.74
C GLU A 108 3.02 13.25 -3.06
N VAL A 109 2.12 12.40 -3.56
CA VAL A 109 2.32 11.62 -4.78
C VAL A 109 1.22 11.95 -5.79
N VAL A 110 1.62 12.27 -7.02
CA VAL A 110 0.68 12.43 -8.13
C VAL A 110 0.67 11.15 -8.94
N ASN A 111 -0.51 10.54 -9.02
CA ASN A 111 -0.77 9.32 -9.75
C ASN A 111 -1.29 9.65 -11.15
N PHE A 112 -0.50 9.34 -12.18
CA PHE A 112 -0.91 9.38 -13.58
C PHE A 112 -1.32 7.98 -14.05
N GLU A 113 -1.81 7.88 -15.28
CA GLU A 113 -2.22 6.58 -15.84
C GLU A 113 -1.01 5.65 -16.04
N ASP A 114 0.12 6.21 -16.48
CA ASP A 114 1.35 5.50 -16.84
C ASP A 114 2.44 5.53 -15.76
N LYS A 115 2.40 6.49 -14.83
CA LYS A 115 3.47 6.71 -13.85
C LYS A 115 3.01 7.33 -12.53
N ALA A 116 3.81 7.15 -11.48
CA ALA A 116 3.64 7.82 -10.20
C ALA A 116 4.79 8.81 -9.98
N VAL A 117 4.47 10.04 -9.58
CA VAL A 117 5.47 11.10 -9.37
C VAL A 117 5.43 11.59 -7.92
N LEU A 118 6.57 11.47 -7.23
CA LEU A 118 6.76 12.07 -5.91
C LEU A 118 7.02 13.57 -6.06
N LYS A 119 6.14 14.39 -5.48
CA LYS A 119 6.26 15.84 -5.47
C LYS A 119 7.07 16.34 -4.29
N THR A 120 6.57 16.07 -3.09
CA THR A 120 7.14 16.62 -1.86
C THR A 120 7.03 15.64 -0.70
N ILE A 121 7.88 15.84 0.31
CA ILE A 121 7.97 15.04 1.52
C ILE A 121 7.97 16.02 2.69
N ARG A 122 7.02 15.88 3.61
CA ARG A 122 6.88 16.75 4.78
C ARG A 122 7.02 15.94 6.06
N LYS A 123 7.64 16.55 7.07
CA LYS A 123 7.64 16.01 8.43
C LYS A 123 6.38 16.48 9.12
N THR A 124 5.57 15.56 9.59
CA THR A 124 4.42 15.89 10.43
C THR A 124 4.91 15.89 11.87
N LYS A 125 4.82 17.03 12.57
CA LYS A 125 5.05 17.04 14.02
C LYS A 125 3.92 16.23 14.65
N SER A 126 4.29 15.21 15.44
CA SER A 126 3.34 14.68 16.42
C SER A 126 3.10 15.81 17.40
N GLU A 127 1.85 16.24 17.51
CA GLU A 127 1.35 16.83 18.75
C GLU A 127 1.59 15.85 19.91
#